data_AF-A0A661M744-F1
#
_entry.id   AF-A0A661M744-F1
#
_cell.length_a   1.000
_cell.length_b   1.000
_cell.length_c   1.000
_cell.angle_alpha   90.00
_cell.angle_beta   90.00
_cell.angle_gamma   90.00
#
_symmetry.space_group_name_H-M   'P 1'
#
loop_
_entity.id
_entity.type
_entity.pdbx_description
1 polymer ?
#
loop_
_entity_poly.entity_id
_entity_poly.type
_entity_poly.pdbx_seq_one_letter_code
_entity_poly.pdbx_strand_id
1 'polypeptide(L)'
;MQVFWGIVVAALSLLCWGGQAVVCFAPAIGAKLGLSEREADVAPTFWADVRGEARWDFLTLWTLVAAGVLIVIDHSAWPYFGVVGGSVYVYFAGRGILTRVEMRRRGLRVGSARSLKVVFTFLTIWGVMGLAVVAASIAAMTTP
;
A
#
# COMPACT_ATOMS: atom_id res chain seq x y z
N MET A 1 -2.39 -12.53 -21.33
CA MET A 1 -1.98 -11.19 -20.87
C MET A 1 -2.66 -10.79 -19.56
N GLN A 2 -3.98 -10.99 -19.43
CA GLN A 2 -4.71 -10.68 -18.18
C GLN A 2 -4.25 -11.52 -16.98
N VAL A 3 -4.05 -12.84 -17.13
CA VAL A 3 -3.57 -13.70 -16.02
C VAL A 3 -2.23 -13.24 -15.46
N PHE A 4 -1.25 -12.93 -16.33
CA PHE A 4 0.05 -12.39 -15.90
C PHE A 4 -0.12 -11.10 -15.11
N TRP A 5 -0.95 -10.18 -15.59
CA TRP A 5 -1.24 -8.94 -14.86
C TRP A 5 -1.92 -9.19 -13.52
N GLY A 6 -2.89 -10.11 -13.47
CA GLY A 6 -3.54 -10.52 -12.22
C GLY A 6 -2.53 -11.05 -11.19
N ILE A 7 -1.57 -11.89 -11.63
CA ILE A 7 -0.50 -12.40 -10.76
C ILE A 7 0.38 -11.25 -10.25
N VAL A 8 0.79 -10.32 -11.12
CA VAL A 8 1.61 -9.16 -10.72
C VAL A 8 0.88 -8.29 -9.70
N VAL A 9 -0.39 -7.96 -9.95
CA VAL A 9 -1.22 -7.17 -9.04
C VAL A 9 -1.39 -7.90 -7.71
N ALA A 10 -1.74 -9.20 -7.74
CA ALA A 10 -1.92 -10.00 -6.53
C ALA A 10 -0.62 -10.09 -5.71
N ALA A 11 0.52 -10.36 -6.33
CA ALA A 11 1.79 -10.49 -5.63
C ALA A 11 2.24 -9.15 -4.99
N LEU A 12 2.19 -8.05 -5.73
CA LEU A 12 2.60 -6.74 -5.24
C LEU A 12 1.65 -6.19 -4.17
N SER A 13 0.34 -6.39 -4.34
CA SER A 13 -0.65 -6.00 -3.34
C SER A 13 -0.56 -6.86 -2.08
N LEU A 14 -0.32 -8.17 -2.21
CA LEU A 14 -0.11 -9.07 -1.07
C LEU A 14 1.15 -8.71 -0.29
N LEU A 15 2.24 -8.30 -0.97
CA LEU A 15 3.43 -7.78 -0.30
C LEU A 15 3.11 -6.53 0.54
N CYS A 16 2.32 -5.62 -0.01
CA CYS A 16 1.90 -4.40 0.69
C CYS A 16 1.00 -4.72 1.89
N TRP A 17 -0.14 -5.35 1.64
CA TRP A 17 -1.14 -5.67 2.66
C TRP A 17 -0.58 -6.63 3.72
N GLY A 18 0.19 -7.64 3.31
CA GLY A 18 0.89 -8.55 4.23
C GLY A 18 1.91 -7.83 5.09
N GLY A 19 2.65 -6.86 4.51
CA GLY A 19 3.52 -5.98 5.28
C GLY A 19 2.75 -5.20 6.35
N GLN A 20 1.61 -4.61 5.99
CA GLN A 20 0.75 -3.88 6.92
C GLN A 20 0.12 -4.79 7.99
N ALA A 21 -0.26 -6.02 7.63
CA ALA A 21 -0.74 -7.03 8.57
C ALA A 21 0.34 -7.36 9.62
N VAL A 22 1.58 -7.60 9.19
CA VAL A 22 2.71 -7.85 10.10
C VAL A 22 2.95 -6.64 11.00
N VAL A 23 2.98 -5.43 10.45
CA VAL A 23 3.15 -4.22 11.25
C VAL A 23 2.01 -4.08 12.25
N CYS A 24 0.76 -4.27 11.83
CA CYS A 24 -0.45 -4.17 12.68
C CYS A 24 -0.35 -5.09 13.91
N PHE A 25 -0.15 -6.39 13.70
CA PHE A 25 -0.23 -7.41 14.75
C PHE A 25 1.09 -7.70 15.45
N ALA A 26 2.22 -7.49 14.79
CA ALA A 26 3.56 -7.79 15.30
C ALA A 26 4.55 -6.65 14.98
N PRO A 27 4.37 -5.44 15.53
CA PRO A 27 5.18 -4.26 15.19
C PRO A 27 6.68 -4.45 15.37
N ALA A 28 7.11 -5.18 16.40
CA ALA A 28 8.52 -5.49 16.62
C ALA A 28 9.12 -6.33 15.49
N ILE A 29 8.35 -7.28 14.95
CA ILE A 29 8.74 -8.08 13.79
C ILE A 29 8.75 -7.21 12.54
N GLY A 30 7.70 -6.39 12.34
CA GLY A 30 7.63 -5.44 11.22
C GLY A 30 8.84 -4.52 11.16
N ALA A 31 9.26 -3.98 12.31
CA ALA A 31 10.45 -3.14 12.40
C ALA A 31 11.75 -3.91 12.12
N LYS A 32 11.87 -5.16 12.61
CA LYS A 32 13.03 -6.03 12.34
C LYS A 32 13.15 -6.40 10.86
N LEU A 33 12.02 -6.58 10.17
CA LEU A 33 11.96 -6.90 8.74
C LEU A 33 12.09 -5.65 7.85
N GLY A 34 12.15 -4.45 8.42
CA GLY A 34 12.20 -3.20 7.65
C GLY A 34 10.87 -2.83 6.98
N LEU A 35 9.76 -3.39 7.45
CA LEU A 35 8.40 -3.09 6.98
C LEU A 35 7.83 -1.82 7.63
N SER A 36 8.38 -1.40 8.75
CA SER A 36 8.05 -0.18 9.47
C SER A 36 9.30 0.37 10.15
N GLU A 37 9.27 1.65 10.50
CA GLU A 37 10.33 2.24 11.31
C GLU A 37 10.38 1.65 12.70
N ARG A 38 11.55 1.69 13.33
CA ARG A 38 11.68 1.40 14.76
C ARG A 38 11.19 2.60 15.56
N GLU A 39 10.42 2.36 16.61
CA GLU A 39 9.89 3.41 17.48
C GLU A 39 10.99 4.35 18.03
N ALA A 40 12.14 3.80 18.39
CA ALA A 40 13.29 4.57 18.88
C ALA A 40 13.89 5.55 17.84
N ASP A 41 13.68 5.30 16.55
CA ASP A 41 14.25 6.07 15.45
C ASP A 41 13.33 7.22 14.99
N VAL A 42 12.14 7.35 15.58
CA VAL A 42 11.12 8.30 15.12
C VAL A 42 10.61 9.22 16.24
N ALA A 43 9.83 10.22 15.86
CA ALA A 43 9.07 11.03 16.80
C ALA A 43 7.85 10.25 17.30
N PRO A 44 7.45 10.38 18.58
CA PRO A 44 6.26 9.70 19.12
C PRO A 44 4.97 9.98 18.34
N THR A 45 4.82 11.20 17.81
CA THR A 45 3.69 11.59 16.96
C THR A 45 3.67 10.82 15.64
N PHE A 46 4.81 10.69 14.97
CA PHE A 46 4.92 9.89 13.76
C PHE A 46 4.75 8.39 14.05
N TRP A 47 5.21 7.92 15.19
CA TRP A 47 4.98 6.53 15.59
C TRP A 47 3.49 6.23 15.74
N ALA A 48 2.76 7.05 16.50
CA ALA A 48 1.32 6.89 16.66
C ALA A 48 0.58 6.93 15.31
N ASP A 49 1.01 7.83 14.40
CA ASP A 49 0.50 7.93 13.04
C ASP A 49 0.70 6.65 12.23
N VAL A 50 1.91 6.10 12.19
CA VAL A 50 2.25 4.85 11.48
C VAL A 50 1.50 3.65 12.07
N ARG A 51 1.28 3.62 13.40
CA ARG A 51 0.46 2.58 14.04
C ARG A 51 -1.00 2.66 13.62
N GLY A 52 -1.55 3.86 13.50
CA GLY A 52 -2.90 4.10 12.99
C GLY A 52 -3.02 3.70 11.51
N GLU A 53 -2.06 4.13 10.69
CA GLU A 53 -1.94 3.80 9.28
C GLU A 53 -1.95 2.27 9.07
N ALA A 54 -1.08 1.52 9.75
CA ALA A 54 -1.02 0.06 9.58
C ALA A 54 -2.33 -0.67 9.90
N ARG A 55 -3.11 -0.17 10.88
CA ARG A 55 -4.44 -0.74 11.20
C ARG A 55 -5.44 -0.43 10.10
N TRP A 56 -5.47 0.81 9.63
CA TRP A 56 -6.36 1.23 8.56
C TRP A 56 -6.04 0.50 7.25
N ASP A 57 -4.77 0.38 6.92
CA ASP A 57 -4.29 -0.27 5.72
C ASP A 57 -4.57 -1.77 5.72
N PHE A 58 -4.43 -2.44 6.88
CA PHE A 58 -4.84 -3.84 7.02
C PHE A 58 -6.32 -4.04 6.68
N LEU A 59 -7.19 -3.12 7.10
CA LEU A 59 -8.63 -3.20 6.84
C LEU A 59 -9.01 -2.92 5.38
N THR A 60 -8.18 -2.19 4.64
CA THR A 60 -8.58 -1.60 3.35
C THR A 60 -7.79 -2.13 2.16
N LEU A 61 -6.49 -2.40 2.29
CA LEU A 61 -5.62 -2.76 1.17
C LEU A 61 -5.87 -4.18 0.62
N TRP A 62 -6.52 -5.07 1.36
CA TRP A 62 -6.85 -6.42 0.86
C TRP A 62 -7.73 -6.39 -0.41
N THR A 63 -8.47 -5.30 -0.63
CA THR A 63 -9.36 -5.14 -1.79
C THR A 63 -8.61 -5.23 -3.12
N LEU A 64 -7.37 -4.75 -3.20
CA LEU A 64 -6.56 -4.87 -4.41
C LEU A 64 -5.93 -6.27 -4.56
N VAL A 65 -5.70 -6.97 -3.45
CA VAL A 65 -5.34 -8.41 -3.48
C VAL A 65 -6.48 -9.21 -4.09
N ALA A 66 -7.71 -8.96 -3.63
CA ALA A 66 -8.90 -9.59 -4.19
C ALA A 66 -9.06 -9.26 -5.68
N ALA A 67 -8.86 -8.01 -6.10
CA ALA A 67 -8.87 -7.64 -7.52
C ALA A 67 -7.87 -8.47 -8.34
N GLY A 68 -6.62 -8.59 -7.87
CA GLY A 68 -5.59 -9.39 -8.54
C GLY A 68 -5.98 -10.86 -8.68
N VAL A 69 -6.50 -11.47 -7.61
CA VAL A 69 -7.00 -12.87 -7.65
C VAL A 69 -8.15 -13.02 -8.62
N LEU A 70 -9.13 -12.09 -8.61
CA LEU A 70 -10.29 -12.12 -9.50
C LEU A 70 -9.88 -11.98 -10.98
N ILE A 71 -8.84 -11.19 -11.29
CA ILE A 71 -8.27 -11.13 -12.65
C ILE A 71 -7.69 -12.49 -13.06
N VAL A 72 -7.00 -13.19 -12.17
CA VAL A 72 -6.38 -14.49 -12.47
C VAL A 72 -7.43 -15.55 -12.83
N ILE A 73 -8.57 -15.54 -12.14
CA ILE A 73 -9.68 -16.47 -12.39
C ILE A 73 -10.73 -15.94 -13.36
N ASP A 74 -10.45 -14.83 -14.04
CA ASP A 74 -11.33 -14.17 -15.01
C ASP A 74 -12.76 -13.91 -14.49
N HIS A 75 -12.86 -13.48 -13.23
CA HIS A 75 -14.15 -13.25 -12.59
C HIS A 75 -14.63 -11.82 -12.83
N SER A 76 -15.85 -11.66 -13.33
CA SER A 76 -16.45 -10.38 -13.74
C SER A 76 -16.51 -9.29 -12.66
N ALA A 77 -16.42 -9.67 -11.38
CA ALA A 77 -16.36 -8.72 -10.27
C ALA A 77 -15.01 -7.98 -10.13
N TRP A 78 -13.94 -8.41 -10.81
CA TRP A 78 -12.62 -7.81 -10.65
C TRP A 78 -12.56 -6.30 -10.86
N PRO A 79 -13.29 -5.67 -11.81
CA PRO A 79 -13.20 -4.23 -12.04
C PRO A 79 -13.73 -3.41 -10.85
N TYR A 80 -14.74 -3.90 -10.14
CA TYR A 80 -15.28 -3.21 -8.96
C TYR A 80 -14.26 -3.20 -7.82
N PHE A 81 -13.63 -4.35 -7.57
CA PHE A 81 -12.52 -4.43 -6.60
C PHE A 81 -11.30 -3.64 -7.07
N GLY A 82 -11.04 -3.59 -8.38
CA GLY A 82 -9.91 -2.85 -8.94
C GLY A 82 -10.06 -1.34 -8.80
N VAL A 83 -11.25 -0.78 -9.02
CA VAL A 83 -11.51 0.65 -8.77
C VAL A 83 -11.37 0.98 -7.29
N VAL A 84 -12.02 0.22 -6.40
CA VAL A 84 -11.98 0.47 -4.96
C VAL A 84 -10.56 0.30 -4.44
N GLY A 85 -9.97 -0.87 -4.65
CA GLY A 85 -8.64 -1.20 -4.14
C GLY A 85 -7.54 -0.34 -4.76
N GLY A 86 -7.62 -0.07 -6.06
CA GLY A 86 -6.67 0.81 -6.72
C GLY A 86 -6.72 2.23 -6.17
N SER A 87 -7.92 2.77 -5.90
CA SER A 87 -8.08 4.10 -5.28
C SER A 87 -7.54 4.14 -3.85
N VAL A 88 -7.77 3.09 -3.06
CA VAL A 88 -7.20 2.97 -1.71
C VAL A 88 -5.67 2.95 -1.77
N TYR A 89 -5.06 2.24 -2.72
CA TYR A 89 -3.59 2.22 -2.89
C TYR A 89 -3.03 3.58 -3.27
N VAL A 90 -3.72 4.35 -4.11
CA VAL A 90 -3.34 5.72 -4.46
C VAL A 90 -3.40 6.62 -3.23
N TYR A 91 -4.48 6.52 -2.45
CA TYR A 91 -4.60 7.25 -1.19
C TYR A 91 -3.49 6.87 -0.20
N PHE A 92 -3.29 5.58 0.05
CA PHE A 92 -2.25 5.04 0.92
C PHE A 92 -0.86 5.55 0.52
N ALA A 93 -0.50 5.43 -0.77
CA ALA A 93 0.77 5.89 -1.30
C ALA A 93 0.95 7.41 -1.12
N GLY A 94 -0.04 8.19 -1.55
CA GLY A 94 0.00 9.65 -1.49
C GLY A 94 0.09 10.15 -0.04
N ARG A 95 -0.77 9.63 0.83
CA ARG A 95 -0.78 9.93 2.27
C ARG A 95 0.56 9.56 2.91
N GLY A 96 1.06 8.34 2.68
CA GLY A 96 2.33 7.89 3.24
C GLY A 96 3.53 8.77 2.83
N ILE A 97 3.54 9.25 1.58
CA ILE A 97 4.57 10.16 1.06
C ILE A 97 4.42 11.55 1.70
N LEU A 98 3.23 12.15 1.58
CA LEU A 98 3.00 13.54 1.99
C LEU A 98 3.11 13.73 3.50
N THR A 99 2.64 12.78 4.31
CA THR A 99 2.80 12.83 5.77
C THR A 99 4.28 12.88 6.16
N ARG A 100 5.13 12.04 5.54
CA ARG A 100 6.58 12.04 5.80
C ARG A 100 7.24 13.35 5.37
N VAL A 101 6.82 13.91 4.24
CA VAL A 101 7.34 15.22 3.77
C VAL A 101 6.97 16.33 4.75
N GLU A 102 5.70 16.44 5.13
CA GLU A 102 5.23 17.52 6.01
C GLU A 102 5.78 17.39 7.43
N MET A 103 5.84 16.18 7.99
CA MET A 103 6.44 15.96 9.30
C MET A 103 7.94 16.29 9.30
N ARG A 104 8.67 15.99 8.22
CA ARG A 104 10.08 16.41 8.07
C ARG A 104 10.24 17.92 7.98
N ARG A 105 9.36 18.61 7.24
CA ARG A 105 9.34 20.09 7.17
C ARG A 105 9.15 20.72 8.55
N ARG A 106 8.47 20.02 9.46
CA ARG A 106 8.28 20.42 10.86
C ARG A 106 9.39 19.93 11.81
N GLY A 107 10.47 19.34 11.30
CA GLY A 107 11.62 18.88 12.09
C GLY A 107 11.38 17.56 12.85
N LEU A 108 10.32 16.82 12.54
CA LEU A 108 10.06 15.52 13.18
C LEU A 108 10.94 14.43 12.57
N ARG A 109 11.43 13.52 13.42
CA ARG A 109 12.14 12.31 13.00
C ARG A 109 11.13 11.30 12.45
N VAL A 110 11.27 10.94 11.18
CA VAL A 110 10.36 10.02 10.47
C VAL A 110 11.07 8.76 9.95
N GLY A 111 12.23 8.44 10.53
CA GLY A 111 13.05 7.30 10.17
C GLY A 111 14.41 7.70 9.59
N SER A 112 15.25 6.69 9.35
CA SER A 112 16.59 6.89 8.78
C SER A 112 16.54 7.22 7.29
N ALA A 113 17.59 7.86 6.76
CA ALA A 113 17.69 8.17 5.33
C ALA A 113 17.58 6.92 4.43
N ARG A 114 18.12 5.78 4.90
CA ARG A 114 17.99 4.49 4.20
C ARG A 114 16.54 4.04 4.17
N SER A 115 15.84 4.08 5.31
CA SER A 115 14.45 3.64 5.38
C SER A 115 13.54 4.51 4.51
N LEU A 116 13.72 5.83 4.55
CA LEU A 116 12.95 6.76 3.72
C LEU A 116 13.09 6.49 2.22
N LYS A 117 14.30 6.12 1.75
CA LYS A 117 14.48 5.72 0.34
C LYS A 117 13.62 4.51 0.01
N VAL A 118 13.69 3.46 0.83
CA VAL A 118 12.91 2.23 0.62
C VAL A 118 11.42 2.52 0.63
N VAL A 119 10.94 3.24 1.66
CA VAL A 119 9.53 3.58 1.80
C VAL A 119 9.02 4.41 0.61
N PHE A 120 9.73 5.47 0.20
CA PHE A 120 9.29 6.28 -0.94
C PHE A 120 9.28 5.48 -2.25
N THR A 121 10.24 4.57 -2.46
CA THR A 121 10.25 3.70 -3.64
C THR A 121 9.02 2.80 -3.65
N PHE A 122 8.73 2.08 -2.56
CA PHE A 122 7.59 1.16 -2.53
C PHE A 122 6.25 1.89 -2.57
N LEU A 123 6.09 3.00 -1.85
CA LEU A 123 4.86 3.82 -1.94
C LEU A 123 4.62 4.31 -3.38
N THR A 124 5.67 4.72 -4.08
CA THR A 124 5.54 5.13 -5.50
C THR A 124 5.10 3.96 -6.38
N ILE A 125 5.72 2.78 -6.22
CA ILE A 125 5.36 1.57 -6.98
C ILE A 125 3.88 1.22 -6.75
N TRP A 126 3.46 1.19 -5.49
CA TRP A 126 2.08 0.86 -5.12
C TRP A 126 1.07 1.91 -5.57
N GLY A 127 1.42 3.20 -5.53
CA GLY A 127 0.58 4.28 -6.04
C GLY A 127 0.39 4.20 -7.57
N VAL A 128 1.47 3.98 -8.32
CA VAL A 128 1.40 3.82 -9.78
C VAL A 128 0.61 2.57 -10.17
N MET A 129 0.84 1.45 -9.45
CA MET A 129 0.05 0.24 -9.63
C MET A 129 -1.44 0.49 -9.36
N GLY A 130 -1.78 1.21 -8.29
CA GLY A 130 -3.17 1.58 -7.98
C GLY A 130 -3.82 2.36 -9.11
N LEU A 131 -3.14 3.40 -9.64
CA LEU A 131 -3.63 4.18 -10.79
C LEU A 131 -3.84 3.31 -12.03
N ALA A 132 -2.89 2.43 -12.35
CA ALA A 132 -2.98 1.53 -13.50
C ALA A 132 -4.17 0.58 -13.39
N VAL A 133 -4.42 0.01 -12.20
CA VAL A 133 -5.56 -0.88 -11.97
C VAL A 133 -6.88 -0.12 -12.03
N VAL A 134 -6.96 1.11 -11.51
CA VAL A 134 -8.16 1.95 -11.66
C VAL A 134 -8.47 2.18 -13.14
N ALA A 135 -7.49 2.61 -13.93
CA ALA A 135 -7.66 2.85 -15.36
C ALA A 135 -8.11 1.60 -16.12
N ALA A 136 -7.47 0.45 -15.84
CA ALA A 136 -7.84 -0.84 -16.44
C ALA A 136 -9.26 -1.27 -16.04
N SER A 137 -9.65 -1.04 -14.78
CA SER A 137 -10.98 -1.39 -14.29
C SER A 137 -12.07 -0.55 -14.95
N ILE A 138 -11.85 0.76 -15.10
CA ILE A 138 -12.78 1.65 -15.80
C ILE A 138 -12.94 1.18 -17.25
N ALA A 139 -11.83 0.93 -17.96
CA ALA A 139 -11.86 0.45 -19.34
C ALA A 139 -12.66 -0.86 -19.48
N ALA A 140 -12.47 -1.81 -18.55
CA ALA A 140 -13.17 -3.08 -18.55
C ALA A 140 -14.69 -2.94 -18.33
N MET A 141 -15.12 -1.97 -17.50
CA MET A 141 -16.55 -1.71 -17.25
C MET A 141 -17.23 -0.96 -18.40
N THR A 142 -16.47 -0.20 -19.19
CA THR A 142 -17.00 0.58 -20.32
C THR A 142 -17.00 -0.17 -21.65
N THR A 143 -16.41 -1.37 -21.68
CA THR A 143 -16.41 -2.21 -22.88
C THR A 143 -17.69 -3.08 -22.87
N PRO A 144 -18.53 -3.01 -23.92
CA PRO A 144 -19.79 -3.75 -23.99
C PRO A 144 -19.61 -5.28 -24.11
#